data_AF-A0A8T5RXU0-F1
#
_entry.id   AF-A0A8T5RXU0-F1
#
_cell.length_a   1.000
_cell.length_b   1.000
_cell.length_c   1.000
_cell.angle_alpha   90.00
_cell.angle_beta   90.00
_cell.angle_gamma   90.00
#
_symmetry.space_group_name_H-M   'P 1'
#
loop_
_entity.id
_entity.type
_entity.pdbx_description
1 polymer ?
#
loop_
_entity_poly.entity_id
_entity_poly.type
_entity_poly.pdbx_seq_one_letter_code
_entity_poly.pdbx_strand_id
1 'polypeptide(L)' 'DVLGLSIHSGAHFAYTKQVIDLLKEKGVFDDILVLVGGVIPAQDFQKLKEIGVANVYGPGSMTNDIVEFIKSHIKK' A
#
# COMPACT_ATOMS: atom_id res chain seq x y z
N ASP A 1 5.92 8.35 8.42
CA ASP A 1 5.33 8.94 7.18
C ASP A 1 4.39 7.98 6.48
N VAL A 2 3.76 8.40 5.37
CA VAL A 2 2.86 7.56 4.55
C VAL A 2 3.33 7.55 3.10
N LEU A 3 3.37 6.37 2.48
CA LEU A 3 3.65 6.18 1.06
C LEU A 3 2.44 5.55 0.37
N GLY A 4 1.78 6.30 -0.51
CA GLY A 4 0.69 5.79 -1.35
C GLY A 4 1.17 5.49 -2.77
N LEU A 5 1.05 4.23 -3.20
CA LEU A 5 1.34 3.81 -4.58
C LEU A 5 0.06 3.74 -5.41
N SER A 6 0.04 4.32 -6.61
CA SER A 6 -1.09 4.25 -7.55
C SER A 6 -0.69 3.53 -8.84
N ILE A 7 -1.30 2.38 -9.13
CA ILE A 7 -0.91 1.51 -10.25
C ILE A 7 -2.13 1.08 -11.07
N HIS A 8 -2.13 1.41 -12.36
CA HIS A 8 -3.19 1.08 -13.32
C HIS A 8 -2.73 0.14 -14.45
N SER A 9 -1.46 -0.27 -14.44
CA SER A 9 -0.82 -1.07 -15.50
C SER A 9 -0.89 -2.58 -15.30
N GLY A 10 -1.54 -3.06 -14.23
CA GLY A 10 -1.58 -4.49 -13.86
C GLY A 10 -0.28 -5.03 -13.23
N ALA A 11 0.75 -4.20 -13.10
CA ALA A 11 2.03 -4.55 -12.49
C ALA A 11 2.09 -4.21 -10.98
N HIS A 12 0.94 -4.16 -10.30
CA HIS A 12 0.81 -3.73 -8.90
C HIS A 12 1.69 -4.55 -7.96
N PHE A 13 1.69 -5.88 -8.12
CA PHE A 13 2.47 -6.74 -7.25
C PHE A 13 3.98 -6.55 -7.44
N ALA A 14 4.45 -6.57 -8.69
CA ALA A 14 5.88 -6.46 -9.00
C ALA A 14 6.49 -5.15 -8.50
N TYR A 15 5.85 -4.01 -8.79
CA TYR A 15 6.37 -2.71 -8.37
C TYR A 15 6.24 -2.49 -6.87
N THR A 16 5.12 -2.91 -6.26
CA THR A 16 4.96 -2.79 -4.80
C THR A 16 6.02 -3.62 -4.08
N LYS A 17 6.30 -4.84 -4.54
CA LYS A 17 7.34 -5.68 -3.95
C LYS A 17 8.72 -5.03 -4.04
N GLN A 18 9.08 -4.47 -5.19
CA GLN A 18 10.35 -3.75 -5.35
C GLN A 18 10.47 -2.56 -4.40
N VAL A 19 9.40 -1.75 -4.26
CA VAL A 19 9.40 -0.63 -3.32
C VAL A 19 9.56 -1.11 -1.88
N ILE A 20 8.82 -2.12 -1.46
CA ILE A 20 8.93 -2.68 -0.10
C ILE A 20 10.33 -3.20 0.18
N ASP A 21 10.95 -3.89 -0.78
CA ASP A 21 12.30 -4.42 -0.62
C ASP A 21 13.32 -3.30 -0.45
N LEU A 22 13.21 -2.23 -1.23
CA LEU A 22 14.06 -1.04 -1.08
C LEU A 22 13.86 -0.33 0.26
N LEU A 23 12.63 -0.26 0.77
CA LEU A 23 12.35 0.30 2.10
C LEU A 23 12.98 -0.54 3.21
N LYS A 24 12.90 -1.87 3.09
CA LYS A 24 13.52 -2.83 4.03
C LYS A 24 15.03 -2.77 3.98
N GLU A 25 15.63 -2.73 2.79
CA GLU A 25 17.08 -2.57 2.58
C GLU A 25 17.61 -1.28 3.23
N LYS A 26 16.85 -0.19 3.13
CA LYS A 26 17.17 1.09 3.76
C LYS A 26 16.88 1.14 5.27
N GLY A 27 16.26 0.10 5.84
CA GLY A 27 15.90 0.03 7.26
C GLY A 27 14.81 1.01 7.70
N VAL A 28 14.00 1.53 6.78
CA VAL A 28 12.95 2.55 7.05
C VAL A 28 11.54 2.02 6.85
N PHE A 29 11.39 0.73 6.54
CA PHE A 29 10.08 0.12 6.27
C PHE A 29 9.12 0.25 7.46
N ASP A 30 9.60 0.06 8.69
CA ASP A 30 8.76 0.06 9.90
C ASP A 30 8.26 1.46 10.33
N ASP A 31 8.81 2.51 9.72
CA ASP A 31 8.48 3.93 9.94
C ASP A 31 7.51 4.50 8.89
N ILE A 32 7.24 3.73 7.82
CA ILE A 32 6.43 4.17 6.68
C ILE A 32 5.19 3.30 6.54
N LEU A 33 4.01 3.94 6.61
CA LEU A 33 2.75 3.29 6.29
C LEU A 33 2.59 3.20 4.77
N VAL A 34 2.72 2.00 4.21
CA VAL A 34 2.58 1.77 2.76
C VAL A 34 1.13 1.44 2.41
N LEU A 35 0.53 2.22 1.51
CA LEU A 35 -0.79 2.00 0.92
C LEU A 35 -0.67 1.78 -0.58
N VAL A 36 -1.54 0.97 -1.15
CA VAL A 36 -1.57 0.72 -2.61
C VAL A 36 -2.97 0.94 -3.14
N GLY A 37 -3.11 1.59 -4.29
CA GLY A 37 -4.39 1.74 -4.97
C GLY A 37 -4.28 1.72 -6.49
N GLY A 38 -5.44 1.78 -7.15
CA GLY A 38 -5.57 1.71 -8.60
C GLY A 38 -6.48 0.57 -9.05
N VAL A 39 -6.27 0.04 -10.26
CA VAL A 39 -7.07 -1.07 -10.80
C VAL A 39 -6.42 -2.39 -10.41
N ILE A 40 -6.77 -2.87 -9.21
CA ILE A 40 -6.18 -4.06 -8.60
C ILE A 40 -7.26 -5.14 -8.44
N PRO A 41 -7.05 -6.37 -8.92
CA PRO A 41 -7.96 -7.48 -8.67
C PRO A 41 -8.06 -7.81 -7.18
N ALA A 42 -9.27 -7.98 -6.65
CA ALA A 42 -9.51 -8.28 -5.23
C ALA A 42 -8.72 -9.50 -4.72
N GLN A 43 -8.50 -10.52 -5.56
CA GLN A 43 -7.70 -11.71 -5.24
C GLN A 43 -6.23 -11.39 -4.89
N ASP A 44 -5.69 -10.27 -5.36
CA ASP A 44 -4.30 -9.89 -5.09
C ASP A 44 -4.15 -8.99 -3.85
N PHE A 45 -5.25 -8.55 -3.23
CA PHE A 45 -5.21 -7.70 -2.04
C PHE A 45 -4.50 -8.41 -0.89
N GLN A 46 -4.82 -9.69 -0.69
CA GLN A 46 -4.20 -10.50 0.36
C GLN A 46 -2.69 -10.65 0.14
N LYS A 47 -2.26 -10.93 -1.10
CA LYS A 47 -0.83 -11.04 -1.45
C LYS A 47 -0.07 -9.74 -1.21
N LEU A 48 -0.69 -8.59 -1.52
CA LEU A 48 -0.10 -7.27 -1.26
C LEU A 48 0.04 -7.02 0.25
N LYS A 49 -0.94 -7.42 1.06
CA LYS A 49 -0.85 -7.32 2.52
C LYS A 49 0.25 -8.21 3.10
N GLU A 50 0.38 -9.43 2.61
CA GLU A 50 1.42 -10.38 3.04
C GLU A 50 2.84 -9.87 2.83
N ILE A 51 3.07 -9.06 1.79
CA ILE A 51 4.41 -8.48 1.56
C ILE A 51 4.69 -7.23 2.39
N GLY A 52 3.67 -6.64 3.05
CA GLY A 52 3.84 -5.51 3.96
C GLY A 52 3.03 -4.26 3.60
N VAL A 53 2.09 -4.34 2.66
CA VAL A 53 1.15 -3.23 2.41
C VAL A 53 0.13 -3.17 3.55
N ALA A 54 -0.07 -1.99 4.13
CA ALA A 54 -1.02 -1.81 5.22
C ALA A 54 -2.48 -1.91 4.73
N ASN A 55 -2.79 -1.30 3.58
CA ASN A 55 -4.10 -1.46 2.95
C ASN A 55 -4.09 -1.25 1.43
N VAL A 56 -5.09 -1.82 0.77
CA VAL A 56 -5.26 -1.78 -0.69
C VAL A 56 -6.61 -1.15 -1.05
N TYR A 57 -6.60 -0.19 -1.97
CA TYR A 57 -7.78 0.57 -2.40
C TYR A 57 -8.05 0.38 -3.89
N GLY A 58 -9.10 -0.36 -4.20
CA GLY A 58 -9.56 -0.58 -5.59
C GLY A 58 -10.43 0.55 -6.13
N PRO A 59 -10.92 0.41 -7.37
CA PRO A 59 -11.87 1.35 -7.96
C PRO A 59 -13.12 1.54 -7.08
N GLY A 60 -13.56 2.78 -6.90
CA GLY A 60 -14.72 3.12 -6.07
C GLY A 60 -14.45 3.27 -4.57
N SER A 61 -13.20 3.10 -4.12
CA SER A 61 -12.84 3.38 -2.72
C SER A 61 -13.11 4.85 -2.37
N MET A 62 -13.77 5.09 -1.24
CA MET A 62 -14.06 6.46 -0.78
C MET A 62 -12.80 7.11 -0.21
N THR A 63 -12.57 8.37 -0.54
CA THR A 63 -11.42 9.12 0.00
C THR A 63 -11.47 9.22 1.52
N ASN A 64 -12.67 9.32 2.11
CA ASN A 64 -12.83 9.37 3.57
C ASN A 64 -12.29 8.11 4.25
N ASP A 65 -12.54 6.92 3.69
CA ASP A 65 -12.04 5.66 4.25
C ASP A 65 -10.50 5.61 4.25
N ILE A 66 -9.87 6.18 3.21
CA ILE A 66 -8.40 6.28 3.12
C ILE A 66 -7.88 7.22 4.21
N VAL A 67 -8.52 8.38 4.39
CA VAL A 67 -8.14 9.38 5.40
C VAL A 67 -8.28 8.79 6.81
N GLU A 68 -9.39 8.12 7.11
CA GLU A 68 -9.63 7.50 8.41
C GLU A 68 -8.64 6.37 8.70
N PHE A 69 -8.33 5.55 7.70
CA PHE A 69 -7.32 4.50 7.83
C PHE A 69 -5.94 5.09 8.16
N ILE A 70 -5.51 6.12 7.43
CA ILE A 70 -4.22 6.79 7.70
C ILE A 70 -4.18 7.34 9.12
N LYS A 71 -5.22 8.07 9.55
CA LYS A 71 -5.28 8.68 10.88
C LYS A 71 -5.24 7.64 12.02
N SER A 72 -5.77 6.45 11.80
CA SER A 72 -5.82 5.37 12.80
C SER A 72 -4.55 4.51 12.85
N HIS A 73 -3.76 4.46 11.78
CA HIS A 73 -2.61 3.56 11.66
C HIS A 73 -1.25 4.27 11.61
N ILE A 74 -1.22 5.59 11.43
CA ILE A 74 0.04 6.34 11.50
C ILE A 74 0.52 6.41 12.96
N LYS A 75 1.75 5.97 13.21
CA LYS A 75 2.40 6.14 14.52
C LYS A 75 2.67 7.63 14.75
N LYS A 76 2.36 8.12 15.95
CA LYS A 76 2.69 9.48 16.39
C LYS A 76 4.14 9.58 16.84
#